data_AF-A0A5P2AM43-F1
#
_entry.id   AF-A0A5P2AM43-F1
#
_cell.length_a   1.000
_cell.length_b   1.000
_cell.length_c   1.000
_cell.angle_alpha   90.00
_cell.angle_beta   90.00
_cell.angle_gamma   90.00
#
_symmetry.space_group_name_H-M   'P 1'
#
loop_
_entity.id
_entity.type
_entity.pdbx_description
1 polymer ?
#
loop_
_entity_poly.entity_id
_entity_poly.type
_entity_poly.pdbx_seq_one_letter_code
_entity_poly.pdbx_strand_id
1 'polypeptide(L)'
;MATTGLPPGSDADIARVTETLGMITPRWNVRILLTLGSGPLRYTEISDKMPWLLSGQLHPKLRALSDAGIVVRTEHTSRHVTYGLTDRGTALLPVLPVIAAWAEEFLEKPDEPLSAIEHVEDSLTLLTRRHAAAILWVLKSRGESSARAVARVVMPDGYWTNIYPPLRQLAEDGLVASAGPGQPYRLSSSGEGLGRVFGALSAWSAGRTLDSGSQHPVWGNADRASRTAPKHWTSHRPRIPQPAVPTRPARPGYGNLFSHANPARMQTAVRAGGARR
;
A
#
# COMPACT_ATOMS: atom_id res chain seq x y z
N MET A 1 -31.61 -1.20 15.47
CA MET A 1 -31.00 -1.31 14.12
C MET A 1 -30.04 -0.14 13.95
N ALA A 2 -28.74 -0.37 14.13
CA ALA A 2 -27.74 0.66 13.88
C ALA A 2 -27.66 0.86 12.36
N THR A 3 -28.07 2.02 11.88
CA THR A 3 -27.80 2.45 10.52
C THR A 3 -26.29 2.66 10.41
N THR A 4 -25.57 1.62 10.03
CA THR A 4 -24.22 1.75 9.47
C THR A 4 -24.36 2.83 8.40
N GLY A 5 -23.75 4.00 8.58
CA GLY A 5 -23.85 5.09 7.60
C GLY A 5 -22.99 4.81 6.36
N LEU A 6 -23.13 3.59 5.83
CA LEU A 6 -22.59 3.02 4.61
C LEU A 6 -23.80 2.69 3.72
N PRO A 7 -23.65 2.67 2.39
CA PRO A 7 -24.71 2.19 1.49
C PRO A 7 -25.17 0.76 1.87
N PRO A 8 -26.45 0.42 1.69
CA PRO A 8 -26.96 -0.91 1.98
C PRO A 8 -26.19 -1.99 1.19
N GLY A 9 -25.84 -3.08 1.87
CA GLY A 9 -25.05 -4.19 1.29
C GLY A 9 -23.53 -4.01 1.38
N SER A 10 -23.03 -2.84 1.84
CA SER A 10 -21.59 -2.61 1.98
C SER A 10 -20.94 -3.56 2.98
N ASP A 11 -21.60 -3.90 4.09
CA ASP A 11 -21.04 -4.80 5.11
C ASP A 11 -20.80 -6.21 4.55
N ALA A 12 -21.75 -6.72 3.76
CA ALA A 12 -21.60 -8.00 3.08
C ALA A 12 -20.51 -7.96 2.01
N ASP A 13 -20.35 -6.81 1.33
CA ASP A 13 -19.31 -6.66 0.32
C ASP A 13 -17.91 -6.55 0.91
N ILE A 14 -17.74 -5.78 1.99
CA ILE A 14 -16.51 -5.72 2.77
C ILE A 14 -16.13 -7.11 3.26
N ALA A 15 -17.08 -7.89 3.78
CA ALA A 15 -16.84 -9.25 4.23
C ALA A 15 -16.34 -10.16 3.10
N ARG A 16 -17.02 -10.18 1.95
CA ARG A 16 -16.62 -10.99 0.79
C ARG A 16 -15.26 -10.59 0.22
N VAL A 17 -14.99 -9.29 0.12
CA VAL A 17 -13.69 -8.79 -0.35
C VAL A 17 -12.58 -9.15 0.64
N THR A 18 -12.83 -8.99 1.94
CA THR A 18 -11.85 -9.36 2.99
C THR A 18 -11.58 -10.86 3.00
N GLU A 19 -12.61 -11.69 2.81
CA GLU A 19 -12.48 -13.14 2.66
C GLU A 19 -11.65 -13.49 1.42
N THR A 20 -11.95 -12.85 0.28
CA THR A 20 -11.20 -13.05 -0.97
C THR A 20 -9.72 -12.70 -0.79
N LEU A 21 -9.43 -11.54 -0.18
CA LEU A 21 -8.08 -11.11 0.13
C LEU A 21 -7.38 -12.11 1.07
N GLY A 22 -8.04 -12.51 2.17
CA GLY A 22 -7.51 -13.49 3.11
C GLY A 22 -7.23 -14.87 2.50
N MET A 23 -7.94 -15.22 1.43
CA MET A 23 -7.73 -16.45 0.67
C MET A 23 -6.54 -16.37 -0.29
N ILE A 24 -6.30 -15.23 -0.95
CA ILE A 24 -5.22 -15.10 -1.96
C ILE A 24 -3.89 -14.59 -1.39
N THR A 25 -3.92 -13.83 -0.29
CA THR A 25 -2.71 -13.29 0.37
C THR A 25 -1.74 -14.34 0.90
N PRO A 26 -2.17 -15.49 1.48
CA PRO A 26 -1.24 -16.43 2.09
C PRO A 26 -0.12 -16.77 1.12
N ARG A 27 1.12 -16.61 1.58
CA ARG A 27 2.32 -16.77 0.76
C ARG A 27 2.21 -18.00 -0.13
N TRP A 28 2.55 -17.82 -1.41
CA TRP A 28 2.52 -18.80 -2.50
C TRP A 28 1.16 -19.04 -3.17
N ASN A 29 0.03 -18.62 -2.59
CA ASN A 29 -1.28 -18.88 -3.21
C ASN A 29 -1.39 -18.23 -4.60
N VAL A 30 -0.98 -16.97 -4.75
CA VAL A 30 -0.94 -16.29 -6.06
C VAL A 30 -0.12 -17.07 -7.09
N ARG A 31 1.06 -17.56 -6.70
CA ARG A 31 1.95 -18.35 -7.58
C ARG A 31 1.34 -19.69 -7.98
N ILE A 32 0.66 -20.36 -7.05
CA ILE A 32 -0.09 -21.60 -7.31
C ILE A 32 -1.21 -21.33 -8.32
N LEU A 33 -1.99 -20.25 -8.13
CA LEU A 33 -3.07 -19.89 -9.05
C LEU A 33 -2.56 -19.62 -10.46
N LEU A 34 -1.49 -18.82 -10.59
CA LEU A 34 -0.86 -18.54 -11.88
C LEU A 34 -0.31 -19.81 -12.55
N THR A 35 0.26 -20.72 -11.77
CA THR A 35 0.75 -22.02 -12.26
C THR A 35 -0.38 -22.87 -12.83
N LEU A 36 -1.50 -22.97 -12.11
CA LEU A 36 -2.69 -23.72 -12.52
C LEU A 36 -3.51 -23.03 -13.62
N GLY A 37 -3.25 -21.74 -13.91
CA GLY A 37 -3.88 -21.03 -15.01
C GLY A 37 -3.54 -21.56 -16.41
N SER A 38 -2.47 -22.36 -16.51
CA SER A 38 -2.11 -23.07 -17.76
C SER A 38 -2.86 -24.40 -17.96
N GLY A 39 -3.59 -24.86 -16.94
CA GLY A 39 -4.36 -26.10 -16.98
C GLY A 39 -4.12 -26.97 -15.74
N PRO A 40 -4.85 -28.09 -15.62
CA PRO A 40 -4.70 -29.01 -14.49
C PRO A 40 -3.32 -29.67 -14.45
N LEU A 41 -2.71 -29.74 -13.27
CA LEU A 41 -1.37 -30.30 -13.05
C LEU A 41 -1.36 -31.29 -11.88
N ARG A 42 -0.46 -32.28 -11.92
CA ARG A 42 -0.15 -33.15 -10.78
C ARG A 42 0.62 -32.40 -9.71
N TYR A 43 0.59 -32.93 -8.48
CA TYR A 43 1.36 -32.36 -7.37
C TYR A 43 2.85 -32.18 -7.71
N THR A 44 3.48 -33.18 -8.34
CA THR A 44 4.90 -33.13 -8.72
C THR A 44 5.18 -32.03 -9.73
N GLU A 45 4.34 -31.88 -10.75
CA GLU A 45 4.49 -30.84 -11.77
C GLU A 45 4.33 -29.42 -11.18
N ILE A 46 3.46 -29.25 -10.19
CA ILE A 46 3.31 -28.00 -9.44
C ILE A 46 4.54 -27.76 -8.57
N SER A 47 5.04 -28.79 -7.89
CA SER A 47 6.23 -28.74 -7.04
C SER A 47 7.49 -28.38 -7.84
N ASP A 48 7.65 -28.95 -9.04
CA ASP A 48 8.81 -28.72 -9.92
C ASP A 48 8.86 -27.28 -10.43
N LYS A 49 7.70 -26.63 -10.58
CA LYS A 49 7.59 -25.20 -10.93
C LYS A 49 7.88 -24.27 -9.75
N MET A 50 7.96 -24.79 -8.52
CA MET A 50 8.23 -24.03 -7.30
C MET A 50 9.30 -24.71 -6.43
N PRO A 51 10.54 -24.90 -6.95
CA PRO A 51 11.57 -25.69 -6.28
C PRO A 51 12.05 -25.12 -4.94
N TRP A 52 11.78 -23.83 -4.67
CA TRP A 52 12.06 -23.17 -3.39
C TRP A 52 11.03 -23.48 -2.28
N LEU A 53 9.91 -24.12 -2.62
CA LEU A 53 8.87 -24.49 -1.67
C LEU A 53 9.23 -25.84 -1.03
N LEU A 54 9.35 -25.89 0.30
CA LEU A 54 9.72 -27.12 0.99
C LEU A 54 8.64 -28.19 0.79
N SER A 55 9.08 -29.43 0.58
CA SER A 55 8.22 -30.62 0.53
C SER A 55 7.30 -30.66 1.75
N GLY A 56 5.99 -30.62 1.52
CA GLY A 56 4.95 -30.58 2.57
C GLY A 56 4.29 -29.21 2.77
N GLN A 57 4.85 -28.11 2.26
CA GLN A 57 4.20 -26.79 2.31
C GLN A 57 3.13 -26.62 1.22
N LEU A 58 3.27 -27.30 0.08
CA LEU A 58 2.32 -27.22 -1.03
C LEU A 58 0.97 -27.87 -0.72
N HIS A 59 0.98 -29.00 -0.02
CA HIS A 59 -0.23 -29.76 0.26
C HIS A 59 -1.26 -28.98 1.10
N PRO A 60 -0.90 -28.36 2.24
CA PRO A 60 -1.82 -27.49 2.98
C PRO A 60 -2.37 -26.33 2.15
N LYS A 61 -1.58 -25.78 1.21
CA LYS A 61 -1.98 -24.67 0.35
C LYS A 61 -3.02 -25.12 -0.68
N LEU A 62 -2.76 -26.22 -1.37
CA LEU A 62 -3.70 -26.82 -2.32
C LEU A 62 -5.00 -27.24 -1.62
N ARG A 63 -4.90 -27.78 -0.40
CA ARG A 63 -6.07 -28.11 0.41
C ARG A 63 -6.89 -26.86 0.75
N ALA A 64 -6.26 -25.81 1.28
CA ALA A 64 -6.95 -24.56 1.61
C ALA A 64 -7.61 -23.91 0.38
N LEU A 65 -6.94 -23.92 -0.77
CA LEU A 65 -7.52 -23.42 -2.03
C LEU A 65 -8.67 -24.30 -2.56
N SER A 66 -8.64 -25.60 -2.26
CA SER A 66 -9.73 -26.53 -2.58
C SER A 66 -10.93 -26.32 -1.68
N ASP A 67 -10.69 -26.17 -0.37
CA ASP A 67 -11.71 -25.87 0.63
C ASP A 67 -12.38 -24.51 0.35
N ALA A 68 -11.64 -23.54 -0.20
CA ALA A 68 -12.15 -22.25 -0.67
C ALA A 68 -12.86 -22.30 -2.04
N GLY A 69 -12.92 -23.47 -2.70
CA GLY A 69 -13.59 -23.64 -3.99
C GLY A 69 -12.89 -22.99 -5.19
N ILE A 70 -11.59 -22.70 -5.07
CA ILE A 70 -10.77 -22.08 -6.12
C ILE A 70 -10.02 -23.13 -6.95
N VAL A 71 -9.62 -24.22 -6.29
CA VAL A 71 -8.94 -25.34 -6.90
C VAL A 71 -9.82 -26.57 -6.80
N VAL A 72 -9.86 -27.38 -7.85
CA VAL A 72 -10.50 -28.69 -7.85
C VAL A 72 -9.44 -29.78 -7.88
N ARG A 73 -9.51 -30.71 -6.93
CA ARG A 73 -8.74 -31.96 -6.94
C ARG A 73 -9.52 -33.02 -7.70
N THR A 74 -8.98 -33.46 -8.84
CA THR A 74 -9.57 -34.51 -9.67
C THR A 74 -8.73 -35.78 -9.58
N GLU A 75 -9.34 -36.86 -9.09
CA GLU A 75 -8.73 -38.19 -9.04
C GLU A 75 -9.17 -38.99 -10.26
N HIS A 76 -8.23 -39.26 -11.17
CA HIS A 76 -8.50 -40.07 -12.36
C HIS A 76 -8.27 -41.55 -12.07
N THR A 77 -7.28 -41.86 -11.24
CA THR A 77 -7.02 -43.19 -10.66
C THR A 77 -6.39 -43.03 -9.27
N SER A 78 -6.27 -44.11 -8.49
CA SER A 78 -5.64 -44.10 -7.17
C SER A 78 -4.18 -43.59 -7.17
N ARG A 79 -3.51 -43.60 -8.32
CA ARG A 79 -2.13 -43.10 -8.50
C ARG A 79 -2.04 -41.84 -9.37
N HIS A 80 -3.17 -41.32 -9.86
CA HIS A 80 -3.21 -40.18 -10.75
C HIS A 80 -4.23 -39.16 -10.27
N VAL A 81 -3.70 -38.13 -9.61
CA VAL A 81 -4.47 -36.99 -9.08
C VAL A 81 -3.93 -35.71 -9.70
N THR A 82 -4.85 -34.87 -10.17
CA THR A 82 -4.56 -33.55 -10.74
C THR A 82 -5.29 -32.47 -9.95
N TYR A 83 -4.73 -31.27 -9.95
CA TYR A 83 -5.31 -30.06 -9.39
C TYR A 83 -5.49 -29.07 -10.53
N GLY A 84 -6.68 -28.48 -10.66
CA GLY A 84 -6.97 -27.44 -11.65
C GLY A 84 -7.72 -26.29 -11.00
N LEU A 85 -7.83 -25.15 -11.69
CA LEU A 85 -8.71 -24.07 -11.24
C LEU A 85 -10.17 -24.45 -11.48
N THR A 86 -11.06 -24.05 -10.57
CA THR A 86 -12.49 -24.02 -10.83
C THR A 86 -12.84 -22.85 -11.76
N ASP A 87 -14.09 -22.75 -12.23
CA ASP A 87 -14.56 -21.57 -12.97
C ASP A 87 -14.36 -20.29 -12.14
N ARG A 88 -14.64 -20.37 -10.84
CA ARG A 88 -14.41 -19.28 -9.89
C ARG A 88 -12.92 -18.93 -9.77
N GLY A 89 -12.04 -19.93 -9.70
CA GLY A 89 -10.59 -19.70 -9.67
C GLY A 89 -10.04 -19.12 -10.98
N THR A 90 -10.56 -19.57 -12.11
CA THR A 90 -10.20 -19.05 -13.44
C THR A 90 -10.61 -17.59 -13.58
N ALA A 91 -11.81 -17.23 -13.11
CA ALA A 91 -12.30 -15.85 -13.09
C ALA A 91 -11.49 -14.93 -12.17
N LEU A 92 -10.70 -15.47 -11.23
CA LEU A 92 -9.86 -14.68 -10.32
C LEU A 92 -8.54 -14.24 -10.97
N LEU A 93 -8.02 -15.03 -11.93
CA LEU A 93 -6.75 -14.73 -12.61
C LEU A 93 -6.70 -13.30 -13.19
N PRO A 94 -7.73 -12.79 -13.89
CA PRO A 94 -7.71 -11.42 -14.40
C PRO A 94 -7.82 -10.33 -13.33
N VAL A 95 -8.10 -10.66 -12.06
CA VAL A 95 -8.02 -9.69 -10.94
C VAL A 95 -6.57 -9.42 -10.53
N LEU A 96 -5.70 -10.42 -10.62
CA LEU A 96 -4.29 -10.30 -10.23
C LEU A 96 -3.54 -9.18 -10.97
N PRO A 97 -3.62 -9.04 -12.32
CA PRO A 97 -2.99 -7.92 -13.02
C PRO A 97 -3.58 -6.56 -12.65
N VAL A 98 -4.85 -6.47 -12.22
CA VAL A 98 -5.45 -5.22 -11.72
C VAL A 98 -4.77 -4.80 -10.41
N ILE A 99 -4.49 -5.76 -9.53
CA ILE A 99 -3.73 -5.53 -8.29
C ILE A 99 -2.30 -5.10 -8.62
N ALA A 100 -1.64 -5.80 -9.55
CA ALA A 100 -0.27 -5.48 -9.98
C ALA A 100 -0.17 -4.05 -10.54
N ALA A 101 -1.08 -3.67 -11.45
CA ALA A 101 -1.09 -2.35 -12.07
C ALA A 101 -1.30 -1.23 -11.04
N TRP A 102 -2.15 -1.45 -10.03
CA TRP A 102 -2.29 -0.50 -8.94
C TRP A 102 -0.99 -0.37 -8.14
N ALA A 103 -0.34 -1.50 -7.84
CA ALA A 103 0.93 -1.52 -7.13
C ALA A 103 2.02 -0.71 -7.86
N GLU A 104 2.16 -0.95 -9.16
CA GLU A 104 3.12 -0.28 -10.04
C GLU A 104 2.89 1.23 -10.15
N GLU A 105 1.62 1.65 -10.09
CA GLU A 105 1.24 3.06 -10.18
C GLU A 105 1.47 3.82 -8.86
N PHE A 106 1.22 3.17 -7.70
CA PHE A 106 1.07 3.87 -6.43
C PHE A 106 2.03 3.48 -5.32
N LEU A 107 2.66 2.30 -5.37
CA LEU A 107 3.68 1.93 -4.39
C LEU A 107 5.02 2.53 -4.78
N GLU A 108 5.87 2.76 -3.77
CA GLU A 108 7.24 3.20 -4.01
C GLU A 108 7.94 2.18 -4.91
N LYS A 109 8.64 2.70 -5.92
CA LYS A 109 9.43 1.86 -6.81
C LYS A 109 10.70 1.47 -6.07
N PRO A 110 10.92 0.17 -5.80
CA PRO A 110 12.19 -0.26 -5.25
C PRO A 110 13.34 0.06 -6.23
N ASP A 111 14.55 0.13 -5.69
CA ASP A 111 15.77 0.41 -6.48
C ASP A 111 15.97 -0.63 -7.60
N GLU A 112 15.46 -1.85 -7.40
CA GLU A 112 15.44 -2.92 -8.39
C GLU A 112 14.00 -3.18 -8.85
N PRO A 113 13.76 -3.39 -10.17
CA PRO A 113 12.41 -3.66 -10.67
C PRO A 113 11.89 -5.01 -10.14
N LEU A 114 10.76 -4.98 -9.44
CA LEU A 114 10.06 -6.18 -9.00
C LEU A 114 9.32 -6.87 -10.15
N SER A 115 9.10 -8.17 -10.01
CA SER A 115 8.18 -8.91 -10.87
C SER A 115 6.72 -8.55 -10.56
N ALA A 116 5.82 -8.71 -11.53
CA ALA A 116 4.38 -8.49 -11.33
C ALA A 116 3.79 -9.31 -10.18
N ILE A 117 4.35 -10.49 -9.90
CA ILE A 117 3.91 -11.36 -8.79
C ILE A 117 4.26 -10.72 -7.44
N GLU A 118 5.45 -10.16 -7.31
CA GLU A 118 5.89 -9.49 -6.08
C GLU A 118 5.06 -8.22 -5.83
N HIS A 119 4.77 -7.45 -6.87
CA HIS A 119 3.83 -6.33 -6.80
C HIS A 119 2.44 -6.72 -6.27
N VAL A 120 1.92 -7.88 -6.71
CA VAL A 120 0.67 -8.44 -6.18
C VAL A 120 0.82 -8.86 -4.72
N GLU A 121 1.86 -9.60 -4.37
CA GLU A 121 2.11 -10.10 -3.01
C GLU A 121 2.24 -8.94 -1.99
N ASP A 122 2.94 -7.87 -2.35
CA ASP A 122 3.10 -6.67 -1.52
C ASP A 122 1.76 -5.94 -1.33
N SER A 123 1.02 -5.72 -2.43
CA SER A 123 -0.30 -5.10 -2.38
C SER A 123 -1.27 -5.90 -1.52
N LEU A 124 -1.28 -7.22 -1.66
CA LEU A 124 -2.12 -8.11 -0.87
C LEU A 124 -1.78 -8.02 0.62
N THR A 125 -0.50 -7.91 0.96
CA THR A 125 -0.04 -7.74 2.34
C THR A 125 -0.56 -6.42 2.95
N LEU A 126 -0.55 -5.33 2.18
CA LEU A 126 -1.12 -4.04 2.60
C LEU A 126 -2.64 -4.14 2.81
N LEU A 127 -3.35 -4.79 1.89
CA LEU A 127 -4.82 -4.83 1.88
C LEU A 127 -5.43 -5.81 2.89
N THR A 128 -4.69 -6.83 3.32
CA THR A 128 -5.15 -7.80 4.33
C THR A 128 -4.85 -7.40 5.77
N ARG A 129 -4.17 -6.27 6.00
CA ARG A 129 -3.97 -5.77 7.36
C ARG A 129 -5.30 -5.65 8.09
N ARG A 130 -5.29 -5.91 9.40
CA ARG A 130 -6.50 -5.90 10.22
C ARG A 130 -7.24 -4.57 10.08
N HIS A 131 -8.52 -4.64 9.74
CA HIS A 131 -9.43 -3.52 9.50
C HIS A 131 -9.12 -2.64 8.26
N ALA A 132 -8.10 -2.94 7.46
CA ALA A 132 -7.71 -2.09 6.33
C ALA A 132 -8.85 -1.89 5.32
N ALA A 133 -9.39 -2.97 4.77
CA ALA A 133 -10.49 -2.91 3.79
C ALA A 133 -11.70 -2.13 4.34
N ALA A 134 -12.11 -2.37 5.58
CA ALA A 134 -13.24 -1.70 6.21
C ALA A 134 -13.00 -0.19 6.39
N ILE A 135 -11.81 0.21 6.86
CA ILE A 135 -11.44 1.62 7.02
C ILE A 135 -11.46 2.33 5.66
N LEU A 136 -10.83 1.73 4.65
CA LEU A 136 -10.78 2.28 3.29
C LEU A 136 -12.19 2.46 2.71
N TRP A 137 -13.08 1.49 2.94
CA TRP A 137 -14.48 1.59 2.53
C TRP A 137 -15.22 2.75 3.20
N VAL A 138 -15.05 2.91 4.51
CA VAL A 138 -15.68 4.00 5.26
C VAL A 138 -15.19 5.35 4.76
N LEU A 139 -13.88 5.51 4.58
CA LEU A 139 -13.30 6.75 4.06
C LEU A 139 -13.74 7.03 2.62
N LYS A 140 -13.83 6.01 1.76
CA LYS A 140 -14.34 6.16 0.40
C LYS A 140 -15.79 6.66 0.38
N SER A 141 -16.63 6.06 1.23
CA SER A 141 -18.06 6.34 1.27
C SER A 141 -18.40 7.71 1.89
N ARG A 142 -17.60 8.18 2.85
CA ARG A 142 -17.87 9.39 3.63
C ARG A 142 -16.95 10.57 3.31
N GLY A 143 -15.87 10.34 2.55
CA GLY A 143 -14.81 11.32 2.36
C GLY A 143 -14.02 11.54 3.66
N GLU A 144 -13.85 12.80 4.05
CA GLU A 144 -13.13 13.15 5.28
C GLU A 144 -13.90 12.70 6.53
N SER A 145 -13.27 11.89 7.39
CA SER A 145 -13.87 11.34 8.60
C SER A 145 -12.90 11.34 9.78
N SER A 146 -13.40 11.69 10.97
CA SER A 146 -12.61 11.59 12.20
C SER A 146 -12.37 10.12 12.59
N ALA A 147 -11.28 9.84 13.30
CA ALA A 147 -10.97 8.50 13.80
C ALA A 147 -12.14 7.88 14.60
N ARG A 148 -12.82 8.69 15.42
CA ARG A 148 -13.99 8.27 16.19
C ARG A 148 -15.18 7.89 15.32
N ALA A 149 -15.40 8.62 14.22
CA ALA A 149 -16.46 8.31 13.27
C ALA A 149 -16.18 7.01 12.51
N VAL A 150 -14.93 6.77 12.12
CA VAL A 150 -14.48 5.52 11.50
C VAL A 150 -14.63 4.34 12.49
N ALA A 151 -14.14 4.50 13.72
CA ALA A 151 -14.22 3.46 14.75
C ALA A 151 -15.63 2.99 15.04
N ARG A 152 -16.61 3.92 15.08
CA ARG A 152 -18.02 3.59 15.33
C ARG A 152 -18.59 2.62 14.30
N VAL A 153 -18.08 2.65 13.07
CA VAL A 153 -18.52 1.77 11.98
C VAL A 153 -17.71 0.47 11.97
N VAL A 154 -16.38 0.58 12.07
CA VAL A 154 -15.47 -0.56 11.89
C VAL A 154 -15.37 -1.45 13.14
N MET A 155 -15.54 -0.88 14.32
CA MET A 155 -15.42 -1.55 15.62
C MET A 155 -16.54 -1.11 16.57
N PRO A 156 -17.81 -1.49 16.29
CA PRO A 156 -18.96 -1.01 17.06
C PRO A 156 -18.90 -1.40 18.55
N ASP A 157 -18.36 -2.59 18.85
CA ASP A 157 -18.29 -3.14 20.20
C ASP A 157 -16.92 -2.95 20.88
N GLY A 158 -15.98 -2.29 20.19
CA GLY A 158 -14.60 -2.15 20.64
C GLY A 158 -14.28 -0.77 21.23
N TYR A 159 -13.16 -0.68 21.95
CA TYR A 159 -12.60 0.61 22.33
C TYR A 159 -12.22 1.39 21.08
N TRP A 160 -12.86 2.54 20.86
CA TRP A 160 -12.68 3.33 19.65
C TRP A 160 -11.23 3.76 19.41
N THR A 161 -10.41 3.87 20.47
CA THR A 161 -8.97 4.19 20.39
C THR A 161 -8.15 3.11 19.67
N ASN A 162 -8.65 1.88 19.58
CA ASN A 162 -8.00 0.80 18.83
C ASN A 162 -8.00 1.03 17.31
N ILE A 163 -8.67 2.08 16.82
CA ILE A 163 -8.63 2.49 15.41
C ILE A 163 -7.34 3.22 15.04
N TYR A 164 -6.64 3.80 16.02
CA TYR A 164 -5.46 4.61 15.73
C TYR A 164 -4.30 3.80 15.14
N PRO A 165 -3.93 2.61 15.66
CA PRO A 165 -2.88 1.82 15.05
C PRO A 165 -3.13 1.48 13.56
N PRO A 166 -4.29 0.93 13.14
CA PRO A 166 -4.51 0.65 11.72
C PRO A 166 -4.63 1.92 10.87
N LEU A 167 -5.22 3.02 11.37
CA LEU A 167 -5.25 4.29 10.62
C LEU A 167 -3.85 4.88 10.41
N ARG A 168 -2.98 4.81 11.43
CA ARG A 168 -1.59 5.27 11.32
C ARG A 168 -0.84 4.42 10.32
N GLN A 169 -0.98 3.10 10.39
CA GLN A 169 -0.34 2.21 9.45
C GLN A 169 -0.78 2.48 8.01
N LEU A 170 -2.09 2.68 7.76
CA LEU A 170 -2.59 3.04 6.43
C LEU A 170 -2.08 4.41 5.96
N ALA A 171 -1.79 5.33 6.88
CA ALA A 171 -1.18 6.61 6.54
C ALA A 171 0.31 6.49 6.23
N GLU A 172 1.04 5.65 6.95
CA GLU A 172 2.44 5.29 6.67
C GLU A 172 2.57 4.54 5.34
N ASP A 173 1.63 3.63 5.05
CA ASP A 173 1.51 2.93 3.76
C ASP A 173 1.00 3.85 2.63
N GLY A 174 0.78 5.13 2.92
CA GLY A 174 0.38 6.15 1.95
C GLY A 174 -1.06 6.05 1.46
N LEU A 175 -1.88 5.10 1.92
CA LEU A 175 -3.27 4.87 1.50
C LEU A 175 -4.27 5.88 2.07
N VAL A 176 -3.93 6.48 3.20
CA VAL A 176 -4.79 7.43 3.92
C VAL A 176 -3.98 8.69 4.22
N ALA A 177 -4.60 9.86 4.06
CA ALA A 177 -4.01 11.14 4.42
C ALA A 177 -4.72 11.75 5.64
N SER A 178 -3.95 12.41 6.51
CA SER A 178 -4.45 13.24 7.59
C SER A 178 -3.58 14.49 7.72
N ALA A 179 -4.18 15.63 8.03
CA ALA A 179 -3.47 16.91 8.18
C ALA A 179 -2.69 17.03 9.50
N GLY A 180 -2.72 16.00 10.36
CA GLY A 180 -1.97 15.95 11.62
C GLY A 180 -2.75 15.27 12.74
N PRO A 181 -2.18 15.22 13.96
CA PRO A 181 -2.84 14.61 15.11
C PRO A 181 -4.22 15.23 15.38
N GLY A 182 -5.26 14.39 15.47
CA GLY A 182 -6.63 14.84 15.73
C GLY A 182 -7.39 15.39 14.52
N GLN A 183 -6.72 15.57 13.37
CA GLN A 183 -7.37 15.97 12.13
C GLN A 183 -8.13 14.79 11.49
N PRO A 184 -9.17 15.04 10.68
CA PRO A 184 -9.87 13.98 9.98
C PRO A 184 -8.93 13.25 9.00
N TYR A 185 -9.31 12.02 8.70
CA TYR A 185 -8.66 11.16 7.74
C TYR A 185 -9.46 11.15 6.44
N ARG A 186 -8.78 11.09 5.29
CA ARG A 186 -9.36 10.84 3.96
C ARG A 186 -8.50 9.87 3.19
N LEU A 187 -9.02 9.33 2.11
CA LEU A 187 -8.17 8.59 1.17
C LEU A 187 -7.13 9.53 0.54
N SER A 188 -5.93 9.00 0.36
CA SER A 188 -4.90 9.61 -0.48
C SER A 188 -5.19 9.31 -1.96
N SER A 189 -4.33 9.78 -2.88
CA SER A 189 -4.40 9.39 -4.29
C SER A 189 -4.25 7.88 -4.50
N SER A 190 -3.37 7.22 -3.75
CA SER A 190 -3.17 5.76 -3.83
C SER A 190 -4.35 4.98 -3.24
N GLY A 191 -4.91 5.46 -2.12
CA GLY A 191 -6.14 4.92 -1.54
C GLY A 191 -7.35 5.05 -2.48
N GLU A 192 -7.45 6.17 -3.20
CA GLU A 192 -8.47 6.36 -4.25
C GLU A 192 -8.24 5.42 -5.45
N GLY A 193 -6.98 5.18 -5.82
CA GLY A 193 -6.58 4.25 -6.88
C GLY A 193 -7.03 2.81 -6.65
N LEU A 194 -7.24 2.40 -5.39
CA LEU A 194 -7.75 1.06 -5.05
C LEU A 194 -9.16 0.78 -5.58
N GLY A 195 -9.88 1.77 -6.10
CA GLY A 195 -11.22 1.57 -6.66
C GLY A 195 -11.27 0.50 -7.75
N ARG A 196 -10.24 0.39 -8.59
CA ARG A 196 -10.15 -0.67 -9.61
C ARG A 196 -10.00 -2.05 -8.97
N VAL A 197 -9.17 -2.15 -7.93
CA VAL A 197 -8.90 -3.39 -7.18
C VAL A 197 -10.15 -3.85 -6.42
N PHE A 198 -10.72 -2.99 -5.58
CA PHE A 198 -11.89 -3.34 -4.78
C PHE A 198 -13.14 -3.54 -5.64
N GLY A 199 -13.31 -2.79 -6.73
CA GLY A 199 -14.38 -3.01 -7.69
C GLY A 199 -14.26 -4.39 -8.36
N ALA A 200 -13.07 -4.77 -8.81
CA ALA A 200 -12.80 -6.09 -9.39
C ALA A 200 -13.04 -7.23 -8.39
N LEU A 201 -12.52 -7.11 -7.16
CA LEU A 201 -12.72 -8.09 -6.10
C LEU A 201 -14.20 -8.21 -5.68
N SER A 202 -14.92 -7.08 -5.58
CA SER A 202 -16.36 -7.06 -5.30
C SER A 202 -17.15 -7.77 -6.40
N ALA A 203 -16.88 -7.45 -7.67
CA ALA A 203 -17.52 -8.09 -8.81
C ALA A 203 -17.27 -9.61 -8.83
N TRP A 204 -16.01 -10.02 -8.71
CA TRP A 204 -15.62 -11.43 -8.68
C TRP A 204 -16.26 -12.19 -7.52
N SER A 205 -16.21 -11.62 -6.31
CA SER A 205 -16.73 -12.31 -5.11
C SER A 205 -18.24 -12.50 -5.14
N ALA A 206 -18.95 -11.66 -5.91
CA ALA A 206 -20.37 -11.76 -6.15
C ALA A 206 -20.73 -12.58 -7.42
N GLY A 207 -19.75 -13.19 -8.08
CA GLY A 207 -19.96 -13.97 -9.31
C GLY A 207 -20.31 -13.14 -10.54
N ARG A 208 -19.99 -11.84 -10.55
CA ARG A 208 -20.18 -10.95 -11.70
C ARG A 208 -18.92 -10.84 -12.55
N THR A 209 -19.06 -10.32 -13.76
CA THR A 209 -17.94 -10.01 -14.65
C THR A 209 -17.10 -8.85 -14.11
N LEU A 210 -15.79 -8.85 -14.41
CA LEU A 210 -14.88 -7.80 -13.92
C LEU A 210 -15.22 -6.40 -14.42
N ASP A 211 -15.77 -6.28 -15.63
CA ASP A 211 -16.23 -5.00 -16.20
C ASP A 211 -17.27 -4.31 -15.31
N SER A 212 -18.09 -5.11 -14.62
CA SER A 212 -19.10 -4.63 -13.66
C SER A 212 -18.46 -3.94 -12.44
N GLY A 213 -17.16 -4.16 -12.17
CA GLY A 213 -16.44 -3.52 -11.08
C GLY A 213 -16.37 -1.99 -11.22
N SER A 214 -16.34 -1.48 -12.46
CA SER A 214 -16.42 -0.04 -12.77
C SER A 214 -17.79 0.59 -12.45
N GLN A 215 -18.80 -0.21 -12.19
CA GLN A 215 -20.14 0.25 -11.81
C GLN A 215 -20.40 0.10 -10.31
N HIS A 216 -19.38 -0.29 -9.54
CA HIS A 216 -19.53 -0.51 -8.11
C HIS A 216 -20.01 0.78 -7.40
N PRO A 217 -21.05 0.74 -6.55
CA PRO A 217 -21.66 1.94 -5.96
C PRO A 217 -20.69 2.79 -5.14
N VAL A 218 -19.65 2.18 -4.55
CA VAL A 218 -18.64 2.88 -3.75
C VAL A 218 -17.32 3.08 -4.53
N TRP A 219 -16.97 2.16 -5.43
CA TRP A 219 -15.61 2.07 -6.00
C TRP A 219 -15.55 2.25 -7.52
N GLY A 220 -16.70 2.28 -8.21
CA GLY A 220 -16.78 2.23 -9.67
C GLY A 220 -16.25 3.47 -10.41
N ASN A 221 -16.09 4.61 -9.73
CA ASN A 221 -15.78 5.88 -10.38
C ASN A 221 -14.39 6.44 -10.03
N ALA A 222 -13.38 5.59 -9.85
CA ALA A 222 -12.00 6.04 -9.55
C ALA A 222 -11.47 7.05 -10.59
N ASP A 223 -11.85 6.91 -11.87
CA ASP A 223 -11.43 7.81 -12.96
C ASP A 223 -12.09 9.21 -12.94
N ARG A 224 -13.17 9.42 -12.16
CA ARG A 224 -13.79 10.74 -12.02
C ARG A 224 -13.05 11.59 -11.00
N ALA A 225 -12.53 10.98 -9.93
CA ALA A 225 -11.77 11.70 -8.89
C ALA A 225 -10.40 12.16 -9.42
N SER A 226 -9.71 11.34 -10.21
CA SER A 226 -8.42 11.69 -10.84
C SER A 226 -8.56 12.75 -11.95
N ARG A 227 -9.74 12.93 -12.55
CA ARG A 227 -10.06 14.03 -13.48
C ARG A 227 -10.47 15.34 -12.83
N THR A 228 -10.85 15.34 -11.56
CA THR A 228 -11.42 16.51 -10.87
C THR A 228 -10.49 17.10 -9.80
N ALA A 229 -9.23 16.64 -9.74
CA ALA A 229 -8.19 17.43 -9.11
C ALA A 229 -7.87 18.61 -10.06
N PRO A 230 -8.18 19.87 -9.71
CA PRO A 230 -7.71 20.98 -10.51
C PRO A 230 -6.18 20.90 -10.54
N LYS A 231 -5.61 20.81 -11.74
CA LYS A 231 -4.21 21.16 -11.99
C LYS A 231 -4.05 22.65 -11.68
N HIS A 232 -3.99 23.01 -10.41
CA HIS A 232 -3.50 24.30 -9.97
C HIS A 232 -2.07 24.09 -9.47
N TRP A 233 -1.13 24.37 -10.36
CA TRP A 233 0.23 24.67 -9.97
C TRP A 233 0.27 26.15 -9.61
N THR A 234 0.17 26.51 -8.34
CA THR A 234 0.60 27.83 -7.87
C THR A 234 0.92 27.80 -6.38
N SER A 235 2.20 27.86 -6.06
CA SER A 235 2.66 28.68 -4.94
C SER A 235 3.48 29.82 -5.52
N HIS A 236 2.79 30.92 -5.85
CA HIS A 236 3.45 32.22 -5.93
C HIS A 236 3.97 32.54 -4.53
N ARG A 237 5.28 32.44 -4.32
CA ARG A 237 5.94 33.19 -3.25
C ARG A 237 6.46 34.48 -3.88
N PRO A 238 6.05 35.67 -3.43
CA PRO A 238 6.71 36.89 -3.87
C PRO A 238 8.12 36.87 -3.27
N ARG A 239 9.13 36.62 -4.10
CA ARG A 239 10.52 36.85 -3.73
C ARG A 239 10.73 38.36 -3.79
N ILE A 240 10.78 38.98 -2.61
CA ILE A 240 11.23 40.36 -2.43
C ILE A 240 12.57 40.51 -3.17
N PRO A 241 12.77 41.53 -4.02
CA PRO A 241 14.05 41.78 -4.67
C PRO A 241 15.12 42.03 -3.60
N GLN A 242 16.19 41.24 -3.61
CA GLN A 242 17.41 41.59 -2.88
C GLN A 242 17.96 42.89 -3.46
N PRO A 243 18.22 43.94 -2.66
CA PRO A 243 18.98 45.07 -3.15
C PRO A 243 20.41 44.61 -3.47
N ALA A 244 20.85 44.91 -4.69
CA ALA A 244 22.20 44.62 -5.16
C ALA A 244 23.23 45.27 -4.23
N VAL A 245 24.20 44.49 -3.77
CA VAL A 245 25.41 45.00 -3.13
C VAL A 245 26.24 45.71 -4.19
N PRO A 246 26.50 47.03 -4.10
CA PRO A 246 27.40 47.68 -5.04
C PRO A 246 28.84 47.26 -4.76
N THR A 247 29.48 46.68 -5.77
CA THR A 247 30.91 46.43 -5.87
C THR A 247 31.66 47.75 -5.67
N ARG A 248 32.46 47.83 -4.60
CA ARG A 248 33.23 49.03 -4.26
C ARG A 248 34.43 49.14 -5.21
N PRO A 249 34.61 50.24 -5.97
CA PRO A 249 35.84 50.46 -6.71
C PRO A 249 36.97 50.87 -5.77
N ALA A 250 38.18 50.42 -6.10
CA ALA A 250 39.43 50.80 -5.44
C ALA A 250 39.64 52.32 -5.51
N ARG A 251 40.07 52.93 -4.41
CA ARG A 251 40.60 54.30 -4.39
C ARG A 251 42.07 54.28 -3.93
N PRO A 252 42.93 55.10 -4.53
CA PRO A 252 44.35 55.17 -4.22
C PRO A 252 44.61 55.96 -2.93
N GLY A 253 45.78 55.71 -2.34
CA GLY A 253 46.09 56.06 -0.96
C GLY A 253 46.39 57.53 -0.67
N TYR A 254 46.34 57.84 0.63
CA TYR A 254 47.10 58.91 1.27
C TYR A 254 47.43 58.48 2.71
N GLY A 255 48.72 58.53 3.05
CA GLY A 255 49.27 59.15 4.25
C GLY A 255 48.89 58.59 5.63
N ASN A 256 49.88 57.91 6.24
CA ASN A 256 50.16 57.77 7.66
C ASN A 256 49.55 58.84 8.57
N LEU A 257 49.10 58.43 9.76
CA LEU A 257 49.45 59.06 11.04
C LEU A 257 48.87 58.23 12.20
N PHE A 258 49.73 57.98 13.20
CA PHE A 258 49.46 57.38 14.52
C PHE A 258 49.59 55.86 14.69
N SER A 259 50.87 55.44 14.75
CA SER A 259 51.39 54.42 15.65
C SER A 259 51.03 54.69 17.12
N HIS A 260 50.77 53.65 17.91
CA HIS A 260 51.46 53.37 19.18
C HIS A 260 51.16 51.93 19.64
N ALA A 261 52.21 51.26 20.08
CA ALA A 261 52.28 49.87 20.49
C ALA A 261 51.88 49.65 21.96
N ASN A 262 51.52 48.42 22.33
CA ASN A 262 52.07 47.73 23.52
C ASN A 262 51.75 46.21 23.46
N PRO A 263 52.56 45.33 24.09
CA PRO A 263 52.90 44.04 23.52
C PRO A 263 52.27 42.84 24.25
N ALA A 264 52.43 41.68 23.59
CA ALA A 264 52.08 40.36 24.03
C ALA A 264 52.84 39.92 25.31
N ARG A 265 52.14 39.15 26.16
CA ARG A 265 52.71 38.42 27.28
C ARG A 265 52.78 36.94 26.89
N MET A 266 53.99 36.42 26.70
CA MET A 266 54.31 34.99 26.67
C MET A 266 55.04 34.61 27.96
N GLN A 267 54.78 33.38 28.44
CA GLN A 267 55.62 32.47 29.24
C GLN A 267 54.65 31.52 29.98
N THR A 268 54.79 30.19 30.04
CA THR A 268 55.89 29.28 29.72
C THR A 268 55.31 27.86 29.62
N ALA A 269 55.98 27.00 28.86
CA ALA A 269 55.65 25.58 28.69
C ALA A 269 56.17 24.72 29.84
N VAL A 270 55.47 23.61 30.14
CA VAL A 270 56.08 22.37 30.66
C VAL A 270 55.44 21.19 29.93
N ARG A 271 56.31 20.31 29.40
CA ARG A 271 56.03 19.12 28.58
C ARG A 271 56.68 17.92 29.28
N ALA A 272 55.94 16.84 29.51
CA ALA A 272 56.44 15.45 29.62
C ALA A 272 55.19 14.54 29.76
N GLY A 273 54.90 13.61 28.85
CA GLY A 273 55.48 12.25 28.80
C GLY A 273 54.56 11.29 29.56
N GLY A 274 54.16 10.09 29.12
CA GLY A 274 54.39 9.29 27.93
C GLY A 274 53.48 8.05 28.03
N ALA A 275 53.37 7.30 26.93
CA ALA A 275 52.59 6.06 26.84
C ALA A 275 53.30 4.85 27.49
N ARG A 276 52.50 3.89 27.99
CA ARG A 276 52.72 2.43 28.23
C ARG A 276 51.68 2.01 29.29
N ARG A 277 50.90 0.94 29.19
CA ARG A 277 50.85 -0.29 28.39
C ARG A 277 49.38 -0.65 28.14
#